data_AF-R7J717-F1
#
_entry.id   AF-R7J717-F1
#
_cell.length_a   1.000
_cell.length_b   1.000
_cell.length_c   1.000
_cell.angle_alpha   90.00
_cell.angle_beta   90.00
_cell.angle_gamma   90.00
#
_symmetry.space_group_name_H-M   'P 1'
#
loop_
_entity.id
_entity.type
_entity.pdbx_description
1 polymer ?
#
loop_
_entity_poly.entity_id
_entity_poly.type
_entity_poly.pdbx_seq_one_letter_code
_entity_poly.pdbx_strand_id
1 'polypeptide(L)'
;MIRILPLIGTILVVLLFHFSKIYALKFYPVIVNSFIFCVFFSSLFCKETVIQKIAKKMDGELTDFSRNYTRKLTYVWCVFLFINLSISFATVFMSAKIWTLYNACISYIALGVMFGVEYIVRIILRAKYDRK
;
A
#
# COMPACT_ATOMS: atom_id res chain seq x y z
N MET A 1 -11.21 -23.30 -16.19
CA MET A 1 -11.52 -23.37 -14.74
C MET A 1 -11.14 -22.08 -13.95
N ILE A 2 -10.12 -21.32 -14.36
CA ILE A 2 -9.59 -20.14 -13.62
C ILE A 2 -10.49 -18.87 -13.68
N ARG A 3 -11.42 -18.77 -14.63
CA ARG A 3 -12.24 -17.55 -14.85
C ARG A 3 -13.38 -17.32 -13.83
N ILE A 4 -13.84 -18.38 -13.15
CA ILE A 4 -15.00 -18.33 -12.24
C ILE A 4 -14.59 -18.19 -10.77
N LEU A 5 -13.33 -18.52 -10.47
CA LEU A 5 -12.71 -18.38 -9.15
C LEU A 5 -12.79 -16.94 -8.58
N PRO A 6 -12.53 -15.87 -9.35
CA PRO A 6 -12.70 -14.51 -8.83
C PRO A 6 -14.17 -14.18 -8.53
N LEU A 7 -15.12 -14.65 -9.36
CA LEU A 7 -16.57 -14.43 -9.17
C LEU A 7 -17.08 -15.08 -7.89
N ILE A 8 -16.72 -16.35 -7.67
CA ILE A 8 -17.06 -17.10 -6.45
C ILE A 8 -16.39 -16.46 -5.24
N GLY A 9 -15.15 -16.00 -5.38
CA GLY A 9 -14.44 -15.23 -4.34
C GLY A 9 -15.17 -13.94 -3.98
N THR A 10 -15.60 -13.13 -4.96
CA THR A 10 -16.39 -11.91 -4.70
C THR A 10 -17.74 -12.22 -4.02
N ILE A 11 -18.45 -13.27 -4.44
CA ILE A 11 -19.75 -13.62 -3.84
C ILE A 11 -19.58 -14.09 -2.39
N LEU A 12 -18.56 -14.91 -2.11
CA LEU A 12 -18.21 -15.33 -0.74
C LEU A 12 -17.82 -14.16 0.15
N VAL A 13 -17.05 -13.20 -0.38
CA VAL A 13 -16.71 -11.97 0.32
C VAL A 13 -17.97 -11.17 0.62
N VAL A 14 -18.85 -10.94 -0.36
CA VAL A 14 -20.12 -10.20 -0.14
C VAL A 14 -21.00 -10.87 0.92
N LEU A 15 -21.10 -12.21 0.91
CA LEU A 15 -21.87 -12.97 1.90
C LEU A 15 -21.25 -12.91 3.31
N LEU A 16 -19.92 -13.00 3.42
CA LEU A 16 -19.19 -12.80 4.67
C LEU A 16 -19.35 -11.37 5.21
N PHE A 17 -19.36 -10.38 4.33
CA PHE A 17 -19.62 -8.98 4.67
C PHE A 17 -21.06 -8.77 5.18
N HIS A 18 -22.05 -9.50 4.66
CA HIS A 18 -23.44 -9.42 5.08
C HIS A 18 -23.68 -10.01 6.48
N PHE A 19 -22.95 -11.07 6.86
CA PHE A 19 -23.05 -11.72 8.17
C PHE A 19 -22.12 -11.14 9.25
N SER A 20 -21.15 -10.29 8.86
CA SER A 20 -20.18 -9.71 9.77
C SER A 20 -20.80 -8.58 10.61
N LYS A 21 -20.64 -8.66 11.94
CA LYS A 21 -20.98 -7.56 12.86
C LYS A 21 -20.31 -6.25 12.39
N ILE A 22 -21.02 -5.12 12.51
CA ILE A 22 -20.59 -3.78 12.08
C ILE A 22 -19.16 -3.42 12.56
N TYR A 23 -18.75 -3.93 13.71
CA TYR A 23 -17.39 -3.75 14.24
C TYR A 23 -16.30 -4.46 13.43
N ALA A 24 -16.53 -5.69 12.97
CA ALA A 24 -15.56 -6.41 12.14
C ALA A 24 -15.37 -5.74 10.77
N LEU A 25 -16.41 -5.10 10.23
CA LEU A 25 -16.32 -4.26 9.03
C LEU A 25 -15.44 -3.03 9.25
N LYS A 26 -15.52 -2.40 10.43
CA LYS A 26 -14.68 -1.25 10.78
C LYS A 26 -13.20 -1.58 10.89
N PHE A 27 -12.87 -2.79 11.35
CA PHE A 27 -11.49 -3.26 11.49
C PHE A 27 -10.86 -3.74 10.16
N TYR A 28 -11.65 -3.99 9.12
CA TYR A 28 -11.14 -4.47 7.84
C TYR A 28 -10.03 -3.59 7.24
N PRO A 29 -10.20 -2.26 7.09
CA PRO A 29 -9.14 -1.38 6.59
C PRO A 29 -7.89 -1.38 7.48
N VAL A 30 -8.07 -1.50 8.80
CA VAL A 30 -6.95 -1.55 9.76
C VAL A 30 -6.12 -2.82 9.54
N ILE A 31 -6.78 -3.97 9.41
CA ILE A 31 -6.10 -5.26 9.19
C ILE A 31 -5.34 -5.23 7.87
N VAL A 32 -5.97 -4.74 6.80
CA VAL A 32 -5.34 -4.65 5.47
C VAL A 32 -4.16 -3.69 5.48
N ASN A 33 -4.32 -2.48 6.04
CA ASN A 33 -3.22 -1.52 6.17
C ASN A 33 -2.07 -2.06 7.02
N SER A 34 -2.39 -2.75 8.13
CA SER A 34 -1.38 -3.37 8.99
C SER A 34 -0.63 -4.47 8.26
N PHE A 35 -1.32 -5.31 7.49
CA PHE A 35 -0.68 -6.36 6.69
C PHE A 35 0.28 -5.75 5.66
N ILE A 36 -0.17 -4.76 4.89
CA ILE A 36 0.66 -4.08 3.89
C ILE A 36 1.86 -3.40 4.56
N PHE A 37 1.64 -2.69 5.68
CA PHE A 37 2.71 -2.09 6.46
C PHE A 37 3.73 -3.14 6.93
N CYS A 38 3.29 -4.26 7.52
CA CYS A 38 4.19 -5.32 7.97
C CYS A 38 5.00 -5.90 6.81
N VAL A 39 4.42 -6.07 5.62
CA VAL A 39 5.14 -6.53 4.43
C VAL A 39 6.23 -5.53 4.02
N PHE A 40 5.92 -4.24 3.94
CA PHE A 40 6.91 -3.21 3.61
C PHE A 40 7.99 -3.09 4.69
N PHE A 41 7.59 -3.05 5.96
CA PHE A 41 8.49 -2.89 7.10
C PHE A 41 9.43 -4.08 7.26
N SER A 42 8.91 -5.31 7.23
CA SER A 42 9.76 -6.52 7.30
C SER A 42 10.74 -6.59 6.13
N SER A 43 10.36 -6.09 4.94
CA SER A 43 11.24 -6.06 3.77
C SER A 43 12.47 -5.17 3.95
N LEU A 44 12.44 -4.20 4.88
CA LEU A 44 13.62 -3.38 5.21
C LEU A 44 14.74 -4.22 5.82
N PHE A 45 14.41 -5.30 6.54
CA PHE A 45 15.42 -6.19 7.15
C PHE A 45 15.92 -7.26 6.19
N CYS A 46 15.28 -7.41 5.02
CA CYS A 46 15.75 -8.30 3.97
C CYS A 46 16.88 -7.69 3.15
N LYS A 47 17.64 -8.55 2.44
CA LYS A 47 18.65 -8.14 1.45
C LYS A 47 18.07 -7.21 0.38
N GLU A 48 16.84 -7.48 -0.04
CA GLU A 48 16.08 -6.67 -0.99
C GLU A 48 14.68 -6.36 -0.45
N THR A 49 14.33 -5.08 -0.47
CA THR A 49 13.02 -4.53 -0.12
C THR A 49 11.96 -4.89 -1.16
N VAL A 50 10.67 -4.75 -0.82
CA VAL A 50 9.57 -4.97 -1.76
C VAL A 50 9.70 -4.07 -3.00
N ILE A 51 10.02 -2.79 -2.80
CA ILE A 51 10.18 -1.84 -3.91
C ILE A 51 11.38 -2.22 -4.79
N GLN A 52 12.48 -2.68 -4.19
CA GLN A 52 13.64 -3.20 -4.95
C GLN A 52 13.27 -4.41 -5.79
N LYS A 53 12.51 -5.37 -5.24
CA LYS A 53 12.07 -6.55 -6.00
C LYS A 53 11.17 -6.17 -7.18
N ILE A 54 10.25 -5.22 -6.97
CA ILE A 54 9.37 -4.70 -8.03
C ILE A 54 10.20 -3.96 -9.09
N ALA A 55 11.09 -3.06 -8.66
CA ALA A 55 11.96 -2.31 -9.57
C ALA A 55 12.88 -3.24 -10.37
N LYS A 56 13.46 -4.27 -9.74
CA LYS A 56 14.30 -5.27 -10.41
C LYS A 56 13.53 -6.04 -11.49
N LYS A 57 12.26 -6.35 -11.23
CA LYS A 57 11.38 -7.03 -12.19
C LYS A 57 10.96 -6.13 -13.36
N MET A 58 10.80 -4.82 -13.11
CA MET A 58 10.36 -3.85 -14.14
C MET A 58 11.52 -3.32 -14.99
N ASP A 59 12.62 -2.94 -14.35
CA ASP A 59 13.73 -2.19 -14.94
C ASP A 59 15.00 -3.06 -15.12
N GLY A 60 15.02 -4.31 -14.64
CA GLY A 60 16.17 -5.21 -14.73
C GLY A 60 17.16 -5.08 -13.56
N GLU A 61 18.44 -5.41 -13.78
CA GLU A 61 19.47 -5.30 -12.73
C GLU A 61 19.60 -3.86 -12.21
N LEU A 62 19.53 -3.71 -10.89
CA LEU A 62 19.54 -2.40 -10.24
C LEU A 62 20.97 -1.92 -10.00
N THR A 63 21.30 -0.74 -10.52
CA THR A 63 22.54 -0.03 -10.15
C THR A 63 22.57 0.30 -8.65
N ASP A 64 23.75 0.50 -8.07
CA ASP A 64 23.90 0.81 -6.64
C ASP A 64 23.12 2.07 -6.21
N PHE A 65 23.04 3.06 -7.09
CA PHE A 65 22.23 4.25 -6.88
C PHE A 65 20.73 3.91 -6.79
N SER A 66 20.20 3.17 -7.79
CA SER A 66 18.80 2.76 -7.80
C SER A 66 18.46 1.87 -6.61
N ARG A 67 19.39 1.02 -6.17
CA ARG A 67 19.25 0.20 -4.95
C ARG A 67 19.12 1.07 -3.70
N ASN A 68 19.97 2.08 -3.51
CA ASN A 68 19.88 2.96 -2.33
C ASN A 68 18.63 3.84 -2.37
N TYR A 69 18.27 4.37 -3.55
CA TYR A 69 17.07 5.18 -3.75
C TYR A 69 15.79 4.39 -3.40
N THR A 70 15.61 3.19 -3.97
CA THR A 70 14.44 2.35 -3.73
C THR A 70 14.34 1.88 -2.27
N ARG A 71 15.47 1.71 -1.57
CA ARG A 71 15.49 1.44 -0.13
C ARG A 71 15.01 2.64 0.69
N LYS A 72 15.50 3.86 0.39
CA LYS A 72 14.99 5.11 1.01
C LYS A 72 13.50 5.29 0.74
N LEU A 73 13.06 5.01 -0.48
CA LEU A 73 11.66 5.07 -0.86
C LEU A 73 10.82 4.07 -0.03
N THR A 74 11.33 2.87 0.25
CA THR A 74 10.66 1.90 1.13
C THR A 74 10.47 2.46 2.54
N TYR A 75 11.44 3.21 3.09
CA TYR A 75 11.25 3.90 4.36
C TYR A 75 10.13 4.93 4.31
N VAL A 76 10.07 5.76 3.26
CA VAL A 76 9.00 6.75 3.09
C VAL A 76 7.64 6.05 3.03
N TRP A 77 7.54 4.94 2.29
CA TRP A 77 6.34 4.11 2.24
C TRP A 77 5.96 3.53 3.61
N CYS A 78 6.93 3.05 4.39
CA CYS A 78 6.65 2.56 5.75
C CYS A 78 6.10 3.67 6.65
N VAL A 79 6.70 4.86 6.63
CA VAL A 79 6.23 6.01 7.42
C VAL A 79 4.81 6.41 7.00
N PHE A 80 4.56 6.52 5.69
CA PHE A 80 3.24 6.83 5.15
C PHE A 80 2.19 5.78 5.57
N LEU A 81 2.49 4.50 5.39
CA LEU A 81 1.60 3.40 5.75
C LEU A 81 1.33 3.35 7.26
N PHE A 82 2.34 3.64 8.08
CA PHE A 82 2.17 3.70 9.54
C PHE A 82 1.25 4.83 9.98
N ILE A 83 1.41 6.02 9.40
CA ILE A 83 0.52 7.17 9.65
C ILE A 83 -0.90 6.83 9.20
N ASN A 84 -1.04 6.27 7.99
CA ASN A 84 -2.35 5.89 7.45
C ASN A 84 -3.04 4.84 8.32
N LEU A 85 -2.31 3.80 8.75
CA LEU A 85 -2.78 2.77 9.68
C LEU A 85 -3.22 3.37 11.01
N SER A 86 -2.42 4.28 11.57
CA SER A 86 -2.71 4.93 12.86
C SER A 86 -4.01 5.73 12.80
N ILE A 87 -4.22 6.50 11.73
CA ILE A 87 -5.46 7.25 11.55
C ILE A 87 -6.63 6.31 11.27
N SER A 88 -6.45 5.29 10.43
CA SER A 88 -7.46 4.26 10.16
C SER A 88 -7.92 3.59 11.46
N PHE A 89 -6.99 3.22 12.33
CA PHE A 89 -7.28 2.66 13.65
C PHE A 89 -8.02 3.64 14.56
N ALA A 90 -7.56 4.90 14.64
CA ALA A 90 -8.23 5.92 15.44
C ALA A 90 -9.70 6.13 15.01
N THR A 91 -9.98 6.10 13.70
CA THR A 91 -11.33 6.29 13.17
C THR A 91 -12.30 5.15 13.51
N VAL A 92 -11.80 3.95 13.88
CA VAL A 92 -12.67 2.83 14.32
C VAL A 92 -13.52 3.23 15.52
N PHE A 93 -12.92 3.96 16.47
CA PHE A 93 -13.56 4.44 17.70
C PHE A 93 -14.41 5.69 17.48
N MET A 94 -14.38 6.28 16.28
CA MET A 94 -15.15 7.45 15.91
C MET A 94 -16.49 7.08 15.25
N SER A 95 -17.29 8.10 14.95
CA SER A 95 -18.58 7.94 14.27
C SER A 95 -18.42 7.25 12.91
N ALA A 96 -19.44 6.51 12.48
CA ALA A 96 -19.42 5.82 11.19
C ALA A 96 -19.17 6.78 10.00
N LYS A 97 -19.67 8.02 10.07
CA LYS A 97 -19.41 9.04 9.05
C LYS A 97 -17.93 9.37 8.90
N ILE A 98 -17.23 9.59 10.02
CA ILE A 98 -15.79 9.91 10.01
C ILE A 98 -14.99 8.69 9.53
N TRP A 99 -15.34 7.50 10.02
CA TRP A 99 -14.70 6.26 9.61
C TRP A 99 -14.83 6.03 8.10
N THR A 100 -16.03 6.19 7.52
CA THR A 100 -16.25 6.04 6.09
C THR A 100 -15.53 7.12 5.30
N LEU A 101 -15.59 8.39 5.72
CA LEU A 101 -14.90 9.48 5.02
C LEU A 101 -13.39 9.22 4.92
N TYR A 102 -12.76 8.78 6.01
CA TYR A 102 -11.34 8.51 5.98
C TYR A 102 -11.00 7.24 5.21
N ASN A 103 -11.60 6.10 5.59
CA ASN A 103 -11.21 4.80 5.05
C ASN A 103 -11.71 4.56 3.63
N ALA A 104 -12.79 5.22 3.19
CA ALA A 104 -13.35 5.08 1.85
C ALA A 104 -12.96 6.20 0.88
N CYS A 105 -12.44 7.34 1.36
CA CYS A 105 -12.06 8.46 0.50
C CYS A 105 -10.64 8.98 0.77
N ILE A 106 -10.39 9.56 1.95
CA ILE A 106 -9.12 10.26 2.23
C ILE A 106 -7.93 9.31 2.10
N SER A 107 -8.04 8.09 2.61
CA SER A 107 -6.97 7.08 2.53
C SER A 107 -6.59 6.76 1.08
N TYR A 108 -7.58 6.64 0.19
CA TYR A 108 -7.34 6.36 -1.23
C TYR A 108 -6.73 7.56 -1.96
N ILE A 109 -7.18 8.77 -1.64
CA ILE A 109 -6.56 10.01 -2.17
C ILE A 109 -5.10 10.07 -1.72
N ALA A 110 -4.83 9.87 -0.44
CA ALA A 110 -3.48 9.88 0.12
C ALA A 110 -2.59 8.83 -0.56
N LEU A 111 -3.10 7.62 -0.79
CA LEU A 111 -2.40 6.56 -1.50
C LEU A 111 -2.10 6.96 -2.95
N GLY A 112 -3.08 7.56 -3.65
CA GLY A 112 -2.93 8.08 -5.00
C GLY A 112 -1.89 9.20 -5.10
N VAL A 113 -1.87 10.12 -4.14
CA VAL A 113 -0.84 11.17 -4.05
C VAL A 113 0.54 10.55 -3.81
N MET A 114 0.65 9.58 -2.91
CA MET A 114 1.92 8.91 -2.63
C MET A 114 2.48 8.22 -3.88
N PHE A 115 1.64 7.47 -4.60
CA PHE A 115 2.03 6.87 -5.90
C PHE A 115 2.35 7.92 -6.96
N GLY A 116 1.57 9.00 -7.05
CA GLY A 116 1.79 10.07 -8.02
C GLY A 116 3.12 10.79 -7.81
N VAL A 117 3.44 11.14 -6.55
CA VAL A 117 4.73 11.75 -6.18
C VAL A 117 5.87 10.79 -6.51
N GLU A 118 5.75 9.51 -6.13
CA GLU A 118 6.77 8.50 -6.47
C GLU A 118 7.00 8.41 -7.99
N TYR A 119 5.92 8.36 -8.77
CA TYR A 119 5.98 8.23 -10.22
C TYR A 119 6.67 9.44 -10.87
N ILE A 120 6.32 10.66 -10.44
CA ILE A 120 6.97 11.89 -10.90
C ILE A 120 8.47 11.87 -10.57
N VAL A 121 8.83 11.50 -9.34
CA VAL A 121 10.25 11.43 -8.93
C VAL A 121 11.00 10.38 -9.76
N ARG A 122 10.38 9.23 -10.07
CA ARG A 122 10.96 8.22 -10.97
C ARG A 122 11.19 8.76 -12.39
N ILE A 123 10.25 9.51 -12.96
CA ILE A 123 10.41 10.14 -14.29
C ILE A 123 11.60 11.11 -14.28
N ILE A 124 11.66 11.99 -13.28
CA ILE A 124 12.75 12.98 -13.16
C ILE A 124 14.10 12.28 -13.03
N LEU A 125 14.18 11.20 -12.25
CA LEU A 125 15.40 10.43 -12.07
C LEU A 125 15.86 9.74 -13.36
N ARG A 126 14.95 9.12 -14.12
CA ARG A 126 15.29 8.53 -15.43
C ARG A 126 15.82 9.58 -16.41
N ALA A 127 15.12 10.72 -16.53
CA ALA A 127 15.54 11.81 -17.41
C ALA A 127 16.92 12.39 -17.07
N LYS A 128 17.34 12.30 -15.80
CA LYS A 128 18.66 12.74 -15.34
C LYS A 128 19.76 11.69 -15.59
N TYR A 129 19.43 10.41 -15.53
CA TYR A 129 20.39 9.31 -15.72
C TYR A 129 20.56 8.89 -17.18
N ASP A 130 19.53 8.99 -18.02
CA ASP A 130 19.63 8.72 -19.48
C ASP A 130 20.42 9.81 -20.23
N ARG A 131 20.65 10.98 -19.60
CA ARG A 131 21.45 12.08 -20.16
C ARG A 131 22.94 12.04 -19.79
N LYS A 132 23.40 10.99 -19.11
CA LYS A 132 24.80 10.79 -18.71
C LYS A 132 25.39 9.60 -19.44
#